data_AF-A0AAD0N058-F1
#
_entry.id   AF-A0AAD0N058-F1
#
_cell.length_a   1.000
_cell.length_b   1.000
_cell.length_c   1.000
_cell.angle_alpha   90.00
_cell.angle_beta   90.00
_cell.angle_gamma   90.00
#
_symmetry.space_group_name_H-M   'P 1'
#
loop_
_entity.id
_entity.type
_entity.pdbx_description
1 polymer ?
#
loop_
_entity_poly.entity_id
_entity_poly.type
_entity_poly.pdbx_seq_one_letter_code
_entity_poly.pdbx_strand_id
1 'polypeptide(L)'
;MPLLSKDEKFRLTNLFRASGFNLLKLINSPEKFFGSTTRVFSVAPGGPRDGDGDDPRDEAVVSLHSISPTTSLRSGVKISVPIGAVPLTHNWVFIPYNYESATNLALLEAELTKEGISAHLIKTDAKYTLDKTIVERKVIKDVYSRLPGGINLNSMIVYSGPESCTSRLRLRENLQDRIEIHKIPWLKSYAGLVAQKYPVWKDYLPDEDDLRGLDFFFDYEFEYLFHLPGCIYTGDVDFNQVDIPRVFREVWDQVGTLQIAHHGAAPCFDDSILKGQKLICPIAVGTKFLRKYGHPAKSVIDSIIMNGCVPVFVTELNEEFIQVIW
;
A
#
# COMPACT_ATOMS: atom_id res chain seq x y z
N MET A 1 -6.47 -5.38 6.77
CA MET A 1 -6.59 -6.39 7.84
C MET A 1 -6.18 -7.75 7.28
N PRO A 2 -5.00 -8.28 7.65
CA PRO A 2 -4.58 -9.63 7.28
C PRO A 2 -5.27 -10.69 8.15
N LEU A 3 -5.25 -11.92 7.68
CA LEU A 3 -6.08 -13.03 8.14
C LEU A 3 -5.29 -13.88 9.15
N LEU A 4 -5.84 -13.95 10.37
CA LEU A 4 -5.09 -14.21 11.59
C LEU A 4 -5.36 -15.60 12.17
N SER A 5 -4.37 -16.14 12.88
CA SER A 5 -4.52 -17.33 13.73
C SER A 5 -5.61 -17.12 14.80
N LYS A 6 -6.07 -18.21 15.44
CA LYS A 6 -7.14 -18.15 16.45
C LYS A 6 -6.80 -17.17 17.59
N ASP A 7 -5.57 -17.17 18.06
CA ASP A 7 -5.13 -16.33 19.18
C ASP A 7 -5.00 -14.86 18.77
N GLU A 8 -4.56 -14.61 17.53
CA GLU A 8 -4.55 -13.28 16.94
C GLU A 8 -5.96 -12.72 16.69
N LYS A 9 -6.95 -13.57 16.36
CA LYS A 9 -8.37 -13.18 16.25
C LYS A 9 -8.94 -12.71 17.58
N PHE A 10 -8.69 -13.45 18.66
CA PHE A 10 -9.13 -13.06 20.01
C PHE A 10 -8.50 -11.75 20.45
N ARG A 11 -7.21 -11.57 20.18
CA ARG A 11 -6.49 -10.32 20.43
C ARG A 11 -7.04 -9.12 19.65
N LEU A 12 -7.19 -9.23 18.32
CA LEU A 12 -7.77 -8.12 17.55
C LEU A 12 -9.20 -7.83 17.97
N THR A 13 -9.99 -8.86 18.21
CA THR A 13 -11.36 -8.71 18.71
C THR A 13 -11.41 -7.91 20.01
N ASN A 14 -10.51 -8.21 20.95
CA ASN A 14 -10.36 -7.49 22.20
C ASN A 14 -9.91 -6.03 21.99
N LEU A 15 -8.88 -5.80 21.15
CA LEU A 15 -8.34 -4.46 20.87
C LEU A 15 -9.33 -3.55 20.11
N PHE A 16 -9.96 -4.04 19.05
CA PHE A 16 -10.94 -3.27 18.27
C PHE A 16 -12.22 -3.02 19.04
N ARG A 17 -12.65 -3.97 19.87
CA ARG A 17 -13.81 -3.78 20.77
C ARG A 17 -13.53 -2.70 21.80
N ALA A 18 -12.38 -2.76 22.48
CA ALA A 18 -11.96 -1.70 23.41
C ALA A 18 -11.85 -0.34 22.70
N SER A 19 -11.45 -0.34 21.42
CA SER A 19 -11.35 0.86 20.59
C SER A 19 -12.68 1.38 20.02
N GLY A 20 -13.78 0.65 20.21
CA GLY A 20 -15.13 1.04 19.76
C GLY A 20 -15.41 0.85 18.27
N PHE A 21 -14.64 0.02 17.56
CA PHE A 21 -14.85 -0.25 16.12
C PHE A 21 -15.67 -1.52 15.89
N ASN A 22 -16.67 -1.46 14.99
CA ASN A 22 -17.56 -2.58 14.67
C ASN A 22 -17.06 -3.43 13.49
N LEU A 23 -15.84 -3.99 13.61
CA LEU A 23 -15.21 -4.85 12.59
C LEU A 23 -15.19 -6.33 12.97
N LEU A 24 -15.94 -6.72 14.01
CA LEU A 24 -15.86 -8.04 14.63
C LEU A 24 -16.20 -9.19 13.67
N LYS A 25 -17.15 -8.98 12.73
CA LYS A 25 -17.50 -9.99 11.74
C LYS A 25 -16.35 -10.25 10.76
N LEU A 26 -15.67 -9.19 10.32
CA LEU A 26 -14.52 -9.27 9.43
C LEU A 26 -13.30 -9.92 10.12
N ILE A 27 -13.06 -9.62 11.40
CA ILE A 27 -11.95 -10.21 12.16
C ILE A 27 -12.20 -11.70 12.45
N ASN A 28 -13.38 -12.07 12.93
CA ASN A 28 -13.65 -13.42 13.43
C ASN A 28 -14.08 -14.39 12.34
N SER A 29 -14.70 -13.90 11.27
CA SER A 29 -15.21 -14.71 10.17
C SER A 29 -15.13 -13.95 8.84
N PRO A 30 -13.91 -13.62 8.38
CA PRO A 30 -13.68 -12.89 7.13
C PRO A 30 -14.36 -13.57 5.93
N GLU A 31 -14.39 -14.90 5.88
CA GLU A 31 -15.07 -15.68 4.85
C GLU A 31 -16.59 -15.43 4.85
N LYS A 32 -17.19 -15.28 6.04
CA LYS A 32 -18.62 -14.90 6.18
C LYS A 32 -18.87 -13.42 5.91
N PHE A 33 -17.85 -12.58 6.06
CA PHE A 33 -17.95 -11.15 5.78
C PHE A 33 -17.95 -10.91 4.27
N PHE A 34 -16.99 -11.51 3.55
CA PHE A 34 -16.86 -11.37 2.09
C PHE A 34 -17.73 -12.33 1.27
N GLY A 35 -18.34 -13.33 1.91
CA GLY A 35 -19.23 -14.30 1.26
C GLY A 35 -18.50 -15.47 0.62
N SER A 36 -19.26 -16.52 0.26
CA SER A 36 -18.72 -17.80 -0.21
C SER A 36 -18.04 -17.75 -1.58
N THR A 37 -18.22 -16.66 -2.34
CA THR A 37 -17.57 -16.45 -3.63
C THR A 37 -16.16 -15.87 -3.50
N THR A 38 -15.80 -15.34 -2.31
CA THR A 38 -14.49 -14.74 -2.06
C THR A 38 -13.57 -15.75 -1.38
N ARG A 39 -12.41 -16.00 -1.98
CA ARG A 39 -11.35 -16.81 -1.36
C ARG A 39 -10.48 -15.93 -0.49
N VAL A 40 -10.18 -16.43 0.71
CA VAL A 40 -9.55 -15.71 1.81
C VAL A 40 -8.33 -16.53 2.23
N PHE A 41 -7.13 -15.93 2.21
CA PHE A 41 -5.86 -16.62 2.51
C PHE A 41 -5.04 -15.86 3.55
N SER A 42 -4.44 -16.56 4.51
CA SER A 42 -3.53 -15.93 5.48
C SER A 42 -2.10 -15.85 4.96
N VAL A 43 -1.38 -14.80 5.33
CA VAL A 43 0.04 -14.60 4.99
C VAL A 43 0.82 -14.50 6.28
N ALA A 44 1.68 -15.48 6.53
CA ALA A 44 2.58 -15.52 7.67
C ALA A 44 3.56 -14.32 7.66
N PRO A 45 4.07 -13.89 8.82
CA PRO A 45 5.05 -12.81 8.89
C PRO A 45 6.28 -13.08 8.02
N GLY A 46 6.81 -12.02 7.40
CA GLY A 46 8.15 -12.05 6.81
C GLY A 46 9.20 -12.10 7.91
N GLY A 47 10.26 -12.91 7.69
CA GLY A 47 11.44 -12.87 8.55
C GLY A 47 12.34 -11.68 8.23
N PRO A 48 13.28 -11.32 9.14
CA PRO A 48 14.37 -10.41 8.83
C PRO A 48 15.10 -10.91 7.58
N ARG A 49 15.33 -10.04 6.60
CA ARG A 49 16.30 -10.34 5.54
C ARG A 49 17.69 -10.00 6.08
N ASP A 50 18.23 -10.89 6.89
CA ASP A 50 19.62 -10.78 7.34
C ASP A 50 20.56 -10.99 6.14
N GLY A 51 21.40 -9.98 5.89
CA GLY A 51 22.61 -10.09 5.09
C GLY A 51 22.47 -9.96 3.57
N ASP A 52 23.57 -9.57 2.95
CA ASP A 52 23.88 -9.64 1.51
C ASP A 52 23.97 -11.10 1.00
N GLY A 53 23.06 -11.97 1.48
CA GLY A 53 22.83 -13.29 0.91
C GLY A 53 22.18 -13.10 -0.46
N ASP A 54 23.03 -12.98 -1.47
CA ASP A 54 22.70 -12.55 -2.83
C ASP A 54 22.00 -13.63 -3.66
N ASP A 55 21.50 -14.71 -3.04
CA ASP A 55 20.78 -15.74 -3.77
C ASP A 55 19.28 -15.37 -3.84
N PRO A 56 18.70 -15.24 -5.04
CA PRO A 56 17.25 -15.29 -5.21
C PRO A 56 16.78 -16.57 -4.54
N ARG A 57 15.88 -16.48 -3.56
CA ARG A 57 15.20 -17.70 -3.16
C ARG A 57 14.33 -18.04 -4.35
N ASP A 58 14.75 -19.04 -5.11
CA ASP A 58 14.01 -19.62 -6.22
C ASP A 58 12.74 -20.30 -5.64
N GLU A 59 11.82 -19.47 -5.15
CA GLU A 59 10.62 -19.92 -4.48
C GLU A 59 9.62 -20.34 -5.55
N ALA A 60 9.23 -21.62 -5.48
CA ALA A 60 8.28 -22.21 -6.40
C ALA A 60 6.99 -21.39 -6.47
N VAL A 61 6.62 -20.97 -7.68
CA VAL A 61 5.37 -20.28 -7.96
C VAL A 61 4.19 -21.20 -7.65
N VAL A 62 3.26 -20.73 -6.82
CA VAL A 62 2.06 -21.48 -6.43
C VAL A 62 0.87 -20.99 -7.25
N SER A 63 0.19 -21.89 -7.95
CA SER A 63 -1.04 -21.54 -8.69
C SER A 63 -2.18 -21.23 -7.72
N LEU A 64 -2.88 -20.11 -7.92
CA LEU A 64 -4.04 -19.72 -7.11
C LEU A 64 -5.08 -20.83 -6.99
N HIS A 65 -5.30 -21.65 -8.03
CA HIS A 65 -6.27 -22.74 -8.00
C HIS A 65 -5.88 -23.90 -7.07
N SER A 66 -4.59 -24.05 -6.79
CA SER A 66 -4.06 -25.12 -5.92
C SER A 66 -4.04 -24.75 -4.43
N ILE A 67 -4.21 -23.48 -4.08
CA ILE A 67 -4.11 -23.01 -2.69
C ILE A 67 -5.40 -23.31 -1.91
N SER A 68 -5.34 -24.12 -0.85
CA SER A 68 -6.50 -24.23 0.06
C SER A 68 -6.66 -22.93 0.86
N PRO A 69 -7.88 -22.34 0.96
CA PRO A 69 -8.14 -21.14 1.78
C PRO A 69 -7.74 -21.25 3.26
N THR A 70 -7.62 -22.48 3.77
CA THR A 70 -7.17 -22.76 5.14
C THR A 70 -5.66 -22.71 5.33
N THR A 71 -4.89 -22.60 4.24
CA THR A 71 -3.43 -22.65 4.29
C THR A 71 -2.86 -21.26 4.56
N SER A 72 -1.91 -21.19 5.49
CA SER A 72 -1.11 -19.99 5.67
C SER A 72 0.03 -19.96 4.65
N LEU A 73 0.04 -18.92 3.83
CA LEU A 73 1.06 -18.64 2.83
C LEU A 73 2.26 -17.98 3.50
N ARG A 74 3.47 -18.29 3.03
CA ARG A 74 4.67 -17.57 3.49
C ARG A 74 4.71 -16.18 2.86
N SER A 75 5.12 -15.18 3.62
CA SER A 75 5.42 -13.85 3.06
C SER A 75 6.52 -13.96 1.99
N GLY A 76 6.31 -13.35 0.83
CA GLY A 76 7.20 -13.42 -0.33
C GLY A 76 6.86 -14.50 -1.35
N VAL A 77 5.88 -15.39 -1.07
CA VAL A 77 5.52 -16.45 -2.03
C VAL A 77 4.88 -15.86 -3.28
N LYS A 78 5.31 -16.34 -4.46
CA LYS A 78 4.72 -15.98 -5.75
C LYS A 78 3.42 -16.74 -5.96
N ILE A 79 2.30 -16.02 -6.10
CA ILE A 79 0.98 -16.58 -6.37
C ILE A 79 0.62 -16.32 -7.82
N SER A 80 0.65 -17.34 -8.66
CA SER A 80 0.27 -17.20 -10.07
C SER A 80 -1.25 -17.19 -10.23
N VAL A 81 -1.74 -16.23 -11.01
CA VAL A 81 -3.15 -16.13 -11.38
C VAL A 81 -3.26 -16.21 -12.90
N PRO A 82 -4.04 -17.15 -13.45
CA PRO A 82 -4.30 -17.16 -14.88
C PRO A 82 -5.18 -15.95 -15.23
N ILE A 83 -4.60 -14.96 -15.91
CA ILE A 83 -5.35 -13.85 -16.49
C ILE A 83 -5.97 -14.36 -17.80
N GLY A 84 -7.29 -14.31 -17.90
CA GLY A 84 -8.04 -14.84 -19.04
C GLY A 84 -7.64 -14.20 -20.38
N ALA A 85 -7.64 -15.02 -21.43
CA ALA A 85 -7.37 -14.70 -22.85
C ALA A 85 -6.00 -14.10 -23.22
N VAL A 86 -5.15 -13.76 -22.26
CA VAL A 86 -3.73 -13.47 -22.55
C VAL A 86 -3.06 -14.80 -22.91
N PRO A 87 -2.38 -14.94 -24.06
CA PRO A 87 -1.71 -16.18 -24.41
C PRO A 87 -0.74 -16.59 -23.30
N LEU A 88 -0.72 -17.89 -23.00
CA LEU A 88 -0.02 -18.71 -21.97
C LEU A 88 1.50 -18.44 -21.75
N THR A 89 1.95 -17.22 -21.97
CA THR A 89 3.35 -16.81 -22.08
C THR A 89 3.74 -15.75 -21.04
N HIS A 90 2.79 -15.29 -20.21
CA HIS A 90 3.05 -14.30 -19.17
C HIS A 90 2.65 -14.84 -17.79
N ASN A 91 3.64 -14.96 -16.91
CA ASN A 91 3.46 -15.37 -15.52
C ASN A 91 3.07 -14.14 -14.70
N TRP A 92 1.78 -13.79 -14.64
CA TRP A 92 1.32 -12.78 -13.68
C TRP A 92 1.32 -13.36 -12.27
N VAL A 93 1.92 -12.65 -11.33
CA VAL A 93 2.06 -13.07 -9.95
C VAL A 93 1.62 -11.99 -8.97
N PHE A 94 1.08 -12.44 -7.84
CA PHE A 94 0.98 -11.63 -6.64
C PHE A 94 2.07 -12.07 -5.66
N ILE A 95 2.76 -11.11 -5.05
CA ILE A 95 3.77 -11.37 -4.02
C ILE A 95 3.38 -10.58 -2.77
N PRO A 96 2.69 -11.19 -1.80
CA PRO A 96 2.34 -10.53 -0.55
C PRO A 96 3.53 -10.54 0.41
N TYR A 97 3.79 -9.40 1.05
CA TYR A 97 4.85 -9.22 2.02
C TYR A 97 4.29 -8.63 3.32
N ASN A 98 4.42 -9.38 4.41
CA ASN A 98 3.92 -9.01 5.73
C ASN A 98 5.10 -8.58 6.63
N TYR A 99 5.41 -7.28 6.63
CA TYR A 99 6.61 -6.72 7.26
C TYR A 99 6.61 -6.92 8.78
N GLU A 100 7.64 -7.62 9.28
CA GLU A 100 8.01 -7.79 10.70
C GLU A 100 6.84 -8.00 11.69
N SER A 101 5.73 -8.60 11.24
CA SER A 101 4.51 -8.68 12.05
C SER A 101 4.75 -9.43 13.36
N ALA A 102 5.64 -10.43 13.40
CA ALA A 102 6.01 -11.13 14.61
C ALA A 102 6.77 -10.26 15.62
N THR A 103 7.72 -9.44 15.16
CA THR A 103 8.48 -8.49 15.99
C THR A 103 7.55 -7.40 16.53
N ASN A 104 6.73 -6.81 15.65
CA ASN A 104 5.74 -5.79 16.01
C ASN A 104 4.74 -6.32 17.05
N LEU A 105 4.37 -7.60 16.94
CA LEU A 105 3.53 -8.28 17.90
C LEU A 105 4.17 -8.39 19.28
N ALA A 106 5.43 -8.79 19.34
CA ALA A 106 6.17 -8.89 20.59
C ALA A 106 6.31 -7.53 21.29
N LEU A 107 6.59 -6.46 20.52
CA LEU A 107 6.64 -5.10 21.03
C LEU A 107 5.29 -4.64 21.60
N LEU A 108 4.19 -4.89 20.88
CA LEU A 108 2.84 -4.59 21.37
C LEU A 108 2.52 -5.33 22.66
N GLU A 109 2.85 -6.62 22.76
CA GLU A 109 2.62 -7.41 23.98
C GLU A 109 3.41 -6.87 25.19
N ALA A 110 4.66 -6.45 24.96
CA ALA A 110 5.48 -5.83 25.99
C ALA A 110 4.86 -4.51 26.48
N GLU A 111 4.41 -3.64 25.56
CA GLU A 111 3.77 -2.37 25.90
C GLU A 111 2.43 -2.54 26.62
N LEU A 112 1.60 -3.50 26.21
CA LEU A 112 0.36 -3.83 26.91
C LEU A 112 0.62 -4.30 28.35
N THR A 113 1.65 -5.13 28.53
CA THR A 113 2.02 -5.65 29.85
C THR A 113 2.48 -4.54 30.79
N LYS A 114 3.18 -3.51 30.28
CA LYS A 114 3.58 -2.33 31.06
C LYS A 114 2.38 -1.54 31.61
N GLU A 115 1.27 -1.52 30.89
CA GLU A 115 0.01 -0.88 31.31
C GLU A 115 -0.86 -1.78 32.20
N GLY A 116 -0.34 -2.93 32.66
CA GLY A 116 -1.09 -3.88 33.48
C GLY A 116 -2.09 -4.74 32.70
N ILE A 117 -2.05 -4.70 31.37
CA ILE A 117 -2.95 -5.46 30.50
C ILE A 117 -2.30 -6.81 30.17
N SER A 118 -2.97 -7.91 30.52
CA SER A 118 -2.43 -9.26 30.34
C SER A 118 -2.41 -9.67 28.86
N ALA A 119 -1.21 -9.83 28.30
CA ALA A 119 -1.02 -10.34 26.94
C ALA A 119 -1.57 -11.77 26.77
N HIS A 120 -1.54 -12.60 27.82
CA HIS A 120 -2.14 -13.94 27.79
C HIS A 120 -3.67 -13.86 27.70
N LEU A 121 -4.32 -13.12 28.61
CA LEU A 121 -5.78 -13.02 28.62
C LEU A 121 -6.34 -12.35 27.36
N ILE A 122 -5.63 -11.36 26.81
CA ILE A 122 -5.97 -10.76 25.51
C ILE A 122 -6.07 -11.80 24.39
N LYS A 123 -5.19 -12.82 24.41
CA LYS A 123 -5.15 -13.89 23.39
C LYS A 123 -6.11 -15.02 23.66
N THR A 124 -6.42 -15.31 24.93
CA THR A 124 -7.16 -16.53 25.30
C THR A 124 -8.62 -16.28 25.68
N ASP A 125 -8.97 -15.05 26.08
CA ASP A 125 -10.32 -14.70 26.54
C ASP A 125 -10.92 -13.57 25.70
N ALA A 126 -11.87 -13.91 24.83
CA ALA A 126 -12.59 -12.97 23.97
C ALA A 126 -13.48 -11.96 24.72
N LYS A 127 -13.67 -12.13 26.04
CA LYS A 127 -14.44 -11.24 26.92
C LYS A 127 -13.57 -10.32 27.78
N TYR A 128 -12.26 -10.49 27.75
CA TYR A 128 -11.32 -9.79 28.64
C TYR A 128 -11.50 -8.26 28.61
N THR A 129 -11.81 -7.68 27.44
CA THR A 129 -12.00 -6.22 27.28
C THR A 129 -13.46 -5.75 27.39
N LEU A 130 -14.39 -6.62 27.82
CA LEU A 130 -15.78 -6.21 28.08
C LEU A 130 -15.88 -5.38 29.35
N ASP A 131 -15.02 -5.64 30.32
CA ASP A 131 -14.90 -4.82 31.50
C ASP A 131 -14.06 -3.59 31.20
N LYS A 132 -14.73 -2.44 31.08
CA LYS A 132 -14.08 -1.14 30.83
C LYS A 132 -13.20 -0.68 31.98
N THR A 133 -13.32 -1.27 33.16
CA THR A 133 -12.40 -1.01 34.28
C THR A 133 -11.05 -1.72 34.10
N ILE A 134 -10.98 -2.72 33.22
CA ILE A 134 -9.77 -3.49 32.90
C ILE A 134 -9.02 -2.89 31.71
N VAL A 135 -9.74 -2.46 30.66
CA VAL A 135 -9.12 -1.90 29.45
C VAL A 135 -9.83 -0.62 28.99
N GLU A 136 -9.16 0.51 29.19
CA GLU A 136 -9.62 1.80 28.67
C GLU A 136 -9.12 2.05 27.23
N ARG A 137 -9.98 2.63 26.40
CA ARG A 137 -9.66 2.99 25.01
C ARG A 137 -8.43 3.90 24.92
N LYS A 138 -8.27 4.82 25.87
CA LYS A 138 -7.16 5.79 25.87
C LYS A 138 -5.83 5.07 26.05
N VAL A 139 -5.75 4.15 27.01
CA VAL A 139 -4.56 3.32 27.26
C VAL A 139 -4.14 2.55 26.01
N ILE A 140 -5.11 1.93 25.31
CA ILE A 140 -4.80 1.22 24.05
C ILE A 140 -4.23 2.17 22.99
N LYS A 141 -4.81 3.37 22.83
CA LYS A 141 -4.26 4.37 21.89
C LYS A 141 -2.85 4.80 22.26
N ASP A 142 -2.58 5.01 23.55
CA ASP A 142 -1.28 5.44 24.05
C ASP A 142 -0.23 4.32 23.91
N VAL A 143 -0.62 3.05 24.04
CA VAL A 143 0.24 1.90 23.71
C VAL A 143 0.62 1.92 22.23
N TYR A 144 -0.35 2.09 21.33
CA TYR A 144 -0.09 2.12 19.89
C TYR A 144 0.78 3.29 19.46
N SER A 145 0.67 4.47 20.10
CA SER A 145 1.49 5.63 19.76
C SER A 145 2.96 5.49 20.16
N ARG A 146 3.28 4.56 21.07
CA ARG A 146 4.66 4.25 21.49
C ARG A 146 5.32 3.17 20.63
N LEU A 147 4.56 2.45 19.82
CA LEU A 147 5.15 1.50 18.89
C LEU A 147 5.90 2.27 17.79
N PRO A 148 7.07 1.77 17.32
CA PRO A 148 7.70 2.29 16.11
C PRO A 148 6.67 2.34 14.98
N GLY A 149 6.66 3.36 14.11
CA GLY A 149 5.68 3.54 13.02
C GLY A 149 4.18 3.50 13.42
N GLY A 150 3.85 3.51 14.72
CA GLY A 150 2.48 3.54 15.24
C GLY A 150 1.56 2.39 14.77
N ILE A 151 0.31 2.73 14.44
CA ILE A 151 -0.69 1.76 13.95
C ILE A 151 -0.37 1.23 12.53
N ASN A 152 0.48 1.95 11.80
CA ASN A 152 0.72 1.83 10.37
C ASN A 152 1.73 0.73 10.00
N LEU A 153 2.54 0.28 10.98
CA LEU A 153 3.53 -0.79 10.80
C LEU A 153 2.99 -2.15 10.36
N ASN A 154 1.68 -2.39 10.49
CA ASN A 154 1.09 -3.70 10.24
C ASN A 154 0.41 -3.82 8.86
N SER A 155 0.73 -2.90 7.96
CA SER A 155 0.24 -2.94 6.58
C SER A 155 0.94 -4.05 5.79
N MET A 156 0.15 -4.84 5.07
CA MET A 156 0.68 -5.80 4.11
C MET A 156 1.01 -5.07 2.82
N ILE A 157 2.20 -5.30 2.28
CA ILE A 157 2.63 -4.78 0.99
C ILE A 157 2.41 -5.88 -0.04
N VAL A 158 1.92 -5.55 -1.23
CA VAL A 158 1.65 -6.55 -2.27
C VAL A 158 2.19 -6.06 -3.60
N TYR A 159 3.06 -6.85 -4.22
CA TYR A 159 3.34 -6.73 -5.65
C TYR A 159 2.26 -7.45 -6.45
N SER A 160 1.87 -6.87 -7.57
CA SER A 160 1.00 -7.48 -8.59
C SER A 160 1.55 -7.10 -9.96
N GLY A 161 1.98 -8.10 -10.74
CA GLY A 161 2.57 -7.84 -12.04
C GLY A 161 3.21 -9.05 -12.69
N PRO A 162 3.91 -8.87 -13.81
CA PRO A 162 4.67 -9.93 -14.46
C PRO A 162 5.82 -10.40 -13.57
N GLU A 163 6.10 -11.70 -13.59
CA GLU A 163 7.21 -12.28 -12.83
C GLU A 163 8.59 -11.90 -13.38
N SER A 164 8.71 -11.63 -14.69
CA SER A 164 9.99 -11.36 -15.35
C SER A 164 9.94 -10.17 -16.31
N CYS A 165 11.12 -9.58 -16.54
CA CYS A 165 11.33 -8.40 -17.38
C CYS A 165 11.14 -8.57 -18.88
N THR A 166 10.88 -9.79 -19.33
CA THR A 166 10.62 -10.09 -20.73
C THR A 166 9.14 -9.90 -21.11
N SER A 167 8.30 -9.42 -20.19
CA SER A 167 6.88 -9.21 -20.50
C SER A 167 6.77 -8.16 -21.63
N ARG A 168 6.10 -8.54 -22.73
CA ARG A 168 5.78 -7.61 -23.83
C ARG A 168 4.55 -6.76 -23.51
N LEU A 169 4.05 -6.88 -22.28
CA LEU A 169 2.82 -6.26 -21.81
C LEU A 169 3.02 -4.76 -21.78
N ARG A 170 2.07 -4.04 -22.39
CA ARG A 170 2.06 -2.58 -22.40
C ARG A 170 0.75 -2.09 -21.82
N LEU A 171 0.83 -1.03 -21.04
CA LEU A 171 -0.31 -0.21 -20.67
C LEU A 171 -0.76 0.52 -21.93
N ARG A 172 -2.00 0.25 -22.36
CA ARG A 172 -2.56 0.88 -23.57
C ARG A 172 -3.12 2.26 -23.26
N GLU A 173 -3.92 2.37 -22.21
CA GLU A 173 -4.67 3.58 -21.84
C GLU A 173 -4.87 3.61 -20.32
N ASN A 174 -4.77 4.80 -19.71
CA ASN A 174 -5.25 5.06 -18.35
C ASN A 174 -6.69 5.56 -18.44
N LEU A 175 -7.64 4.79 -17.92
CA LEU A 175 -9.07 5.13 -17.93
C LEU A 175 -9.45 5.82 -16.61
N GLN A 176 -9.02 7.07 -16.46
CA GLN A 176 -9.65 7.99 -15.51
C GLN A 176 -10.40 8.97 -16.39
N ASP A 177 -11.71 8.76 -16.54
CA ASP A 177 -12.59 9.36 -17.56
C ASP A 177 -12.17 10.76 -18.05
N ARG A 178 -11.80 10.88 -19.34
CA ARG A 178 -11.54 12.16 -20.05
C ARG A 178 -10.36 13.01 -19.54
N ILE A 179 -9.13 12.53 -19.73
CA ILE A 179 -8.01 13.45 -19.99
C ILE A 179 -7.75 13.45 -21.50
N GLU A 180 -8.46 14.30 -22.25
CA GLU A 180 -7.93 14.73 -23.56
C GLU A 180 -6.77 15.70 -23.29
N ILE A 181 -5.55 15.22 -23.49
CA ILE A 181 -4.33 16.02 -23.38
C ILE A 181 -4.23 16.86 -24.66
N HIS A 182 -4.69 18.11 -24.63
CA HIS A 182 -4.48 19.03 -25.74
C HIS A 182 -3.08 19.65 -25.71
N LYS A 183 -2.38 19.59 -26.85
CA LYS A 183 -1.12 20.31 -27.11
C LYS A 183 -1.37 21.82 -27.17
N ILE A 184 -0.69 22.62 -26.35
CA ILE A 184 -0.70 24.09 -26.45
C ILE A 184 0.55 24.55 -27.23
N PRO A 185 0.41 25.20 -28.40
CA PRO A 185 1.53 25.44 -29.31
C PRO A 185 2.63 26.43 -28.88
N TRP A 186 2.55 27.10 -27.73
CA TRP A 186 3.42 28.26 -27.43
C TRP A 186 4.27 28.20 -26.14
N LEU A 187 4.35 27.06 -25.45
CA LEU A 187 5.21 26.94 -24.26
C LEU A 187 6.59 26.35 -24.62
N LYS A 188 7.65 27.09 -24.25
CA LYS A 188 9.05 26.71 -24.33
C LYS A 188 9.59 26.59 -22.90
N SER A 189 9.99 25.37 -22.51
CA SER A 189 10.81 24.94 -21.36
C SER A 189 10.14 24.51 -20.04
N TYR A 190 10.22 23.19 -19.81
CA TYR A 190 10.53 22.37 -18.63
C TYR A 190 9.96 22.69 -17.22
N ALA A 191 9.02 21.80 -16.85
CA ALA A 191 8.74 21.22 -15.53
C ALA A 191 7.73 21.93 -14.60
N GLY A 192 6.51 21.37 -14.49
CA GLY A 192 5.67 21.46 -13.29
C GLY A 192 4.16 21.12 -13.44
N LEU A 193 3.76 19.99 -12.83
CA LEU A 193 2.45 19.60 -12.25
C LEU A 193 1.16 19.33 -13.08
N VAL A 194 0.51 18.27 -12.58
CA VAL A 194 -0.64 17.49 -13.06
C VAL A 194 -1.97 18.20 -12.79
N ALA A 195 -2.72 18.50 -13.84
CA ALA A 195 -4.11 18.94 -13.73
C ALA A 195 -5.05 17.75 -13.45
N GLN A 196 -5.16 17.34 -12.19
CA GLN A 196 -6.50 16.99 -11.68
C GLN A 196 -7.00 18.20 -10.90
N LYS A 197 -8.09 18.78 -11.39
CA LYS A 197 -8.75 19.98 -10.84
C LYS A 197 -9.28 19.69 -9.43
N TYR A 198 -8.44 19.84 -8.38
CA TYR A 198 -8.90 19.73 -7.00
C TYR A 198 -9.50 21.05 -6.50
N PRO A 199 -10.66 21.01 -5.80
CA PRO A 199 -11.24 22.17 -5.14
C PRO A 199 -10.48 22.65 -3.88
N VAL A 200 -9.34 22.04 -3.56
CA VAL A 200 -8.56 22.31 -2.32
C VAL A 200 -7.55 23.43 -2.50
N TRP A 201 -7.15 23.64 -3.74
CA TRP A 201 -6.32 24.77 -4.18
C TRP A 201 -7.15 26.05 -4.37
N LYS A 202 -8.35 26.14 -3.79
CA LYS A 202 -9.13 27.38 -3.82
C LYS A 202 -8.46 28.50 -2.99
N ASP A 203 -7.60 28.12 -2.05
CA ASP A 203 -6.88 29.05 -1.16
C ASP A 203 -5.37 29.13 -1.47
N TYR A 204 -4.87 28.28 -2.38
CA TYR A 204 -3.58 28.42 -3.03
C TYR A 204 -3.85 28.63 -4.52
N LEU A 205 -4.08 29.89 -4.87
CA LEU A 205 -4.03 30.32 -6.26
C LEU A 205 -2.53 30.48 -6.58
N PRO A 206 -1.93 29.59 -7.38
CA PRO A 206 -0.57 29.82 -7.85
C PRO A 206 -0.51 31.21 -8.48
N ASP A 207 0.45 32.03 -8.05
CA ASP A 207 0.62 33.36 -8.60
C ASP A 207 1.22 33.32 -10.01
N GLU A 208 1.40 34.48 -10.62
CA GLU A 208 1.93 34.55 -11.98
C GLU A 208 3.34 33.93 -12.10
N ASP A 209 4.12 33.88 -11.01
CA ASP A 209 5.45 33.28 -10.99
C ASP A 209 5.40 31.76 -10.75
N ASP A 210 4.46 31.27 -9.94
CA ASP A 210 4.14 29.83 -9.86
C ASP A 210 3.68 29.30 -11.23
N LEU A 211 2.80 30.04 -11.93
CA LEU A 211 2.24 29.67 -13.23
C LEU A 211 3.25 29.74 -14.39
N ARG A 212 4.33 30.50 -14.25
CA ARG A 212 5.43 30.56 -15.24
C ARG A 212 6.35 29.34 -15.18
N GLY A 213 6.26 28.52 -14.12
CA GLY A 213 7.08 27.32 -13.92
C GLY A 213 6.29 26.02 -13.92
N LEU A 214 5.15 25.92 -14.61
CA LEU A 214 4.26 24.75 -14.53
C LEU A 214 3.91 24.18 -15.92
N ASP A 215 4.72 23.21 -16.40
CA ASP A 215 4.49 22.42 -17.63
C ASP A 215 4.45 20.91 -17.33
N PHE A 216 3.39 20.20 -17.72
CA PHE A 216 3.44 18.75 -17.97
C PHE A 216 3.30 18.46 -19.47
N PHE A 217 4.43 18.06 -20.06
CA PHE A 217 4.49 17.35 -21.34
C PHE A 217 4.28 15.85 -21.07
N PHE A 218 3.32 15.22 -21.74
CA PHE A 218 3.46 13.81 -22.09
C PHE A 218 4.45 13.74 -23.27
N ASP A 219 5.72 13.90 -22.98
CA ASP A 219 6.77 13.63 -23.97
C ASP A 219 7.08 12.12 -24.00
N TYR A 220 7.74 11.66 -25.07
CA TYR A 220 8.24 10.29 -25.23
C TYR A 220 8.99 9.74 -23.99
N GLU A 221 9.50 10.63 -23.12
CA GLU A 221 10.21 10.30 -21.88
C GLU A 221 9.41 9.52 -20.82
N PHE A 222 8.08 9.53 -20.90
CA PHE A 222 7.20 8.77 -20.00
C PHE A 222 6.56 7.56 -20.69
N GLU A 223 6.76 7.37 -21.99
CA GLU A 223 6.26 6.21 -22.74
C GLU A 223 6.74 4.89 -22.12
N TYR A 224 7.98 4.89 -21.61
CA TYR A 224 8.56 3.75 -20.89
C TYR A 224 7.78 3.33 -19.64
N LEU A 225 7.13 4.26 -18.92
CA LEU A 225 6.28 3.89 -17.77
C LEU A 225 5.10 3.03 -18.19
N PHE A 226 4.61 3.24 -19.41
CA PHE A 226 3.55 2.43 -19.99
C PHE A 226 4.05 1.05 -20.45
N HIS A 227 5.33 0.72 -20.26
CA HIS A 227 5.88 -0.62 -20.48
C HIS A 227 6.09 -1.41 -19.18
N LEU A 228 5.85 -0.80 -18.02
CA LEU A 228 6.03 -1.43 -16.72
C LEU A 228 4.68 -1.64 -16.02
N PRO A 229 3.99 -2.77 -16.26
CA PRO A 229 2.64 -3.01 -15.73
C PRO A 229 2.61 -3.42 -14.25
N GLY A 230 3.77 -3.60 -13.61
CA GLY A 230 3.87 -4.01 -12.22
C GLY A 230 3.43 -2.89 -11.26
N CYS A 231 2.66 -3.29 -10.25
CA CYS A 231 2.11 -2.41 -9.22
C CYS A 231 2.55 -2.86 -7.82
N ILE A 232 2.91 -1.90 -6.97
CA ILE A 232 3.09 -2.11 -5.53
C ILE A 232 1.95 -1.43 -4.77
N TYR A 233 1.16 -2.23 -4.06
CA TYR A 233 0.16 -1.76 -3.11
C TYR A 233 0.75 -1.75 -1.72
N THR A 234 0.66 -0.60 -1.04
CA THR A 234 1.43 -0.32 0.18
C THR A 234 0.55 -0.19 1.42
N GLY A 235 -0.76 0.00 1.25
CA GLY A 235 -1.66 0.29 2.36
C GLY A 235 -1.21 1.55 3.10
N ASP A 236 -1.06 1.44 4.42
CA ASP A 236 -0.56 2.54 5.27
C ASP A 236 0.86 2.28 5.77
N VAL A 237 1.66 1.46 5.08
CA VAL A 237 3.03 1.16 5.54
C VAL A 237 3.87 2.43 5.69
N ASP A 238 4.74 2.45 6.69
CA ASP A 238 5.72 3.52 6.88
C ASP A 238 6.94 3.27 5.99
N PHE A 239 7.17 4.11 4.98
CA PHE A 239 8.29 3.95 4.04
C PHE A 239 9.65 4.13 4.71
N ASN A 240 9.73 4.76 5.89
CA ASN A 240 10.98 4.84 6.65
C ASN A 240 11.41 3.50 7.26
N GLN A 241 10.52 2.51 7.27
CA GLN A 241 10.74 1.23 7.96
C GLN A 241 10.98 0.09 6.97
N VAL A 242 10.56 0.23 5.71
CA VAL A 242 10.63 -0.86 4.73
C VAL A 242 11.29 -0.41 3.43
N ASP A 243 12.43 -1.02 3.11
CA ASP A 243 13.09 -0.90 1.81
C ASP A 243 12.34 -1.73 0.76
N ILE A 244 11.26 -1.16 0.22
CA ILE A 244 10.38 -1.80 -0.78
C ILE A 244 11.17 -2.25 -2.04
N PRO A 245 12.06 -1.43 -2.63
CA PRO A 245 12.90 -1.86 -3.76
C PRO A 245 13.70 -3.12 -3.44
N ARG A 246 14.32 -3.19 -2.25
CA ARG A 246 15.02 -4.40 -1.81
C ARG A 246 14.08 -5.57 -1.59
N VAL A 247 12.91 -5.35 -0.97
CA VAL A 247 11.91 -6.40 -0.74
C VAL A 247 11.49 -7.05 -2.07
N PHE A 248 11.26 -6.26 -3.10
CA PHE A 248 10.78 -6.71 -4.40
C PHE A 248 11.85 -6.72 -5.49
N ARG A 249 13.14 -6.81 -5.14
CA ARG A 249 14.28 -6.70 -6.07
C ARG A 249 14.16 -7.54 -7.35
N GLU A 250 13.60 -8.75 -7.26
CA GLU A 250 13.44 -9.67 -8.40
C GLU A 250 12.44 -9.19 -9.45
N VAL A 251 11.49 -8.35 -9.04
CA VAL A 251 10.40 -7.83 -9.89
C VAL A 251 10.38 -6.30 -9.93
N TRP A 252 11.33 -5.62 -9.29
CA TRP A 252 11.35 -4.17 -9.16
C TRP A 252 11.44 -3.47 -10.51
N ASP A 253 12.22 -4.04 -11.43
CA ASP A 253 12.33 -3.57 -12.82
C ASP A 253 11.00 -3.63 -13.60
N GLN A 254 9.96 -4.27 -13.05
CA GLN A 254 8.62 -4.34 -13.64
C GLN A 254 7.67 -3.28 -13.08
N VAL A 255 8.07 -2.55 -12.04
CA VAL A 255 7.19 -1.66 -11.28
C VAL A 255 7.04 -0.32 -12.00
N GLY A 256 5.90 -0.08 -12.64
CA GLY A 256 5.54 1.25 -13.15
C GLY A 256 4.71 2.05 -12.17
N THR A 257 4.10 1.39 -11.19
CA THR A 257 3.14 1.99 -10.26
C THR A 257 3.51 1.69 -8.81
N LEU A 258 3.64 2.74 -8.01
CA LEU A 258 3.83 2.65 -6.56
C LEU A 258 2.73 3.43 -5.85
N GLN A 259 1.84 2.74 -5.15
CA GLN A 259 0.85 3.41 -4.31
C GLN A 259 1.57 4.18 -3.17
N ILE A 260 1.27 5.46 -3.02
CA ILE A 260 1.77 6.27 -1.92
C ILE A 260 0.95 5.95 -0.67
N ALA A 261 1.64 5.49 0.38
CA ALA A 261 1.02 5.04 1.61
C ALA A 261 0.42 6.20 2.42
N HIS A 262 -0.53 5.85 3.30
CA HIS A 262 -1.05 6.74 4.34
C HIS A 262 -1.47 8.12 3.82
N HIS A 263 -2.18 8.13 2.68
CA HIS A 263 -2.68 9.33 2.03
C HIS A 263 -1.61 10.39 1.65
N GLY A 264 -0.33 10.01 1.64
CA GLY A 264 0.79 10.93 1.43
C GLY A 264 1.17 11.74 2.67
N ALA A 265 1.16 11.12 3.85
CA ALA A 265 1.64 11.72 5.09
C ALA A 265 3.17 11.84 5.11
N ALA A 266 3.70 13.07 5.21
CA ALA A 266 5.15 13.32 5.21
C ALA A 266 5.96 12.54 6.26
N PRO A 267 5.49 12.36 7.51
CA PRO A 267 6.27 11.63 8.52
C PRO A 267 6.52 10.15 8.18
N CYS A 268 5.75 9.57 7.26
CA CYS A 268 5.83 8.17 6.87
C CYS A 268 6.45 7.98 5.47
N PHE A 269 7.07 9.02 4.91
CA PHE A 269 7.52 9.06 3.52
C PHE A 269 9.03 9.32 3.42
N ASP A 270 9.78 8.29 3.03
CA ASP A 270 11.18 8.40 2.60
C ASP A 270 11.22 8.54 1.07
N ASP A 271 11.82 9.62 0.56
CA ASP A 271 11.92 9.89 -0.87
C ASP A 271 12.93 8.98 -1.59
N SER A 272 13.77 8.25 -0.84
CA SER A 272 14.75 7.33 -1.39
C SER A 272 14.11 6.23 -2.25
N ILE A 273 12.85 5.86 -1.94
CA ILE A 273 12.05 4.90 -2.70
C ILE A 273 11.78 5.31 -4.15
N LEU A 274 11.86 6.60 -4.47
CA LEU A 274 11.62 7.14 -5.81
C LEU A 274 12.90 7.20 -6.66
N LYS A 275 14.08 6.96 -6.07
CA LYS A 275 15.36 7.13 -6.77
C LYS A 275 15.58 6.00 -7.77
N GLY A 276 16.02 6.37 -8.98
CA GLY A 276 16.46 5.42 -10.00
C GLY A 276 15.35 4.82 -10.87
N GLN A 277 14.08 5.08 -10.57
CA GLN A 277 12.95 4.59 -11.36
C GLN A 277 11.85 5.64 -11.40
N LYS A 278 11.47 6.07 -12.60
CA LYS A 278 10.25 6.88 -12.77
C LYS A 278 9.05 6.01 -12.39
N LEU A 279 8.06 6.57 -11.71
CA LEU A 279 6.89 5.86 -11.21
C LEU A 279 5.61 6.68 -11.40
N ILE A 280 4.48 5.99 -11.59
CA ILE A 280 3.15 6.54 -11.36
C ILE A 280 2.82 6.31 -9.89
N CYS A 281 2.38 7.37 -9.21
CA CYS A 281 2.21 7.41 -7.76
C CYS A 281 0.76 7.71 -7.36
N PRO A 282 -0.16 6.71 -7.40
CA PRO A 282 -1.51 6.87 -6.90
C PRO A 282 -1.54 7.19 -5.41
N ILE A 283 -2.32 8.20 -5.03
CA ILE A 283 -2.49 8.69 -3.66
C ILE A 283 -3.98 8.69 -3.34
N ALA A 284 -4.42 7.70 -2.58
CA ALA A 284 -5.80 7.68 -2.09
C ALA A 284 -5.97 8.75 -1.02
N VAL A 285 -6.90 9.69 -1.17
CA VAL A 285 -7.12 10.74 -0.17
C VAL A 285 -8.60 11.18 -0.13
N GLY A 286 -9.13 11.44 1.06
CA GLY A 286 -10.53 11.91 1.18
C GLY A 286 -10.64 13.43 1.04
N THR A 287 -11.43 13.90 0.07
CA THR A 287 -11.63 15.34 -0.24
C THR A 287 -12.08 16.16 0.97
N LYS A 288 -12.89 15.56 1.85
CA LYS A 288 -13.41 16.17 3.08
C LYS A 288 -12.34 16.37 4.16
N PHE A 289 -11.23 15.66 4.06
CA PHE A 289 -10.20 15.60 5.09
C PHE A 289 -8.92 16.35 4.74
N LEU A 290 -8.85 16.90 3.52
CA LEU A 290 -7.69 17.62 3.02
C LEU A 290 -7.29 18.79 3.94
N ARG A 291 -8.27 19.60 4.37
CA ARG A 291 -8.04 20.71 5.31
C ARG A 291 -7.80 20.26 6.76
N LYS A 292 -8.22 19.05 7.13
CA LYS A 292 -8.19 18.56 8.51
C LYS A 292 -6.87 17.86 8.84
N TYR A 293 -6.36 17.04 7.92
CA TYR A 293 -5.16 16.24 8.14
C TYR A 293 -3.93 16.77 7.38
N GLY A 294 -4.11 17.70 6.43
CA GLY A 294 -2.98 18.26 5.69
C GLY A 294 -2.28 17.24 4.79
N HIS A 295 -3.04 16.26 4.29
CA HIS A 295 -2.57 15.19 3.41
C HIS A 295 -3.21 15.31 2.02
N PRO A 296 -2.53 14.90 0.94
CA PRO A 296 -1.10 14.61 0.92
C PRO A 296 -0.30 15.88 1.24
N ALA A 297 0.80 15.70 1.96
CA ALA A 297 1.66 16.80 2.32
C ALA A 297 2.34 17.36 1.05
N LYS A 298 2.46 18.69 0.97
CA LYS A 298 3.12 19.35 -0.18
C LYS A 298 4.52 18.77 -0.42
N SER A 299 5.30 18.54 0.65
CA SER A 299 6.64 17.96 0.56
C SER A 299 6.68 16.58 -0.08
N VAL A 300 5.65 15.74 0.11
CA VAL A 300 5.54 14.42 -0.53
C VAL A 300 5.29 14.59 -2.03
N ILE A 301 4.36 15.48 -2.39
CA ILE A 301 4.08 15.79 -3.80
C ILE A 301 5.32 16.35 -4.50
N ASP A 302 5.98 17.34 -3.90
CA ASP A 302 7.21 17.93 -4.41
C ASP A 302 8.29 16.84 -4.61
N SER A 303 8.46 15.93 -3.64
CA SER A 303 9.44 14.83 -3.74
C SER A 303 9.13 13.90 -4.91
N ILE A 304 7.86 13.55 -5.14
CA ILE A 304 7.44 12.73 -6.29
C ILE A 304 7.83 13.40 -7.60
N ILE A 305 7.51 14.68 -7.76
CA ILE A 305 7.78 15.42 -9.00
C ILE A 305 9.27 15.63 -9.23
N MET A 306 10.01 15.99 -8.18
CA MET A 306 11.45 16.26 -8.25
C MET A 306 12.27 15.00 -8.56
N ASN A 307 11.74 13.80 -8.27
CA ASN A 307 12.32 12.54 -8.70
C ASN A 307 11.85 12.09 -10.11
N GLY A 308 11.08 12.93 -10.81
CA GLY A 308 10.57 12.62 -12.16
C GLY A 308 9.43 11.60 -12.16
N CYS A 309 8.75 11.41 -11.03
CA CYS A 309 7.56 10.56 -10.90
C CYS A 309 6.27 11.37 -11.04
N VAL A 310 5.14 10.68 -11.22
CA VAL A 310 3.84 11.29 -11.54
C VAL A 310 2.85 11.04 -10.40
N PRO A 311 2.46 12.07 -9.62
CA PRO A 311 1.41 11.90 -8.62
C PRO A 311 0.04 11.78 -9.27
N VAL A 312 -0.78 10.81 -8.82
CA VAL A 312 -2.17 10.61 -9.26
C VAL A 312 -3.08 10.60 -8.05
N PHE A 313 -4.08 11.47 -7.99
CA PHE A 313 -4.98 11.52 -6.84
C PHE A 313 -6.19 10.62 -7.07
N VAL A 314 -6.50 9.78 -6.08
CA VAL A 314 -7.67 8.90 -6.07
C VAL A 314 -8.58 9.32 -4.91
N THR A 315 -9.77 9.83 -5.21
CA THR A 315 -10.65 10.48 -4.22
C THR A 315 -12.12 10.24 -4.54
N GLU A 316 -13.04 10.74 -3.72
CA GLU A 316 -14.48 10.54 -3.97
C GLU A 316 -15.01 11.24 -5.24
N LEU A 317 -14.21 12.11 -5.87
CA LEU A 317 -14.55 12.74 -7.16
C LEU A 317 -13.95 11.99 -8.34
N ASN A 318 -12.83 11.28 -8.11
CA ASN A 318 -12.10 10.48 -9.09
C ASN A 318 -11.71 9.18 -8.37
N GLU A 319 -12.68 8.28 -8.24
CA GLU A 319 -12.63 7.16 -7.28
C GLU A 319 -11.68 6.05 -7.65
N GLU A 320 -11.21 6.03 -8.90
CA GLU A 320 -10.41 4.94 -9.42
C GLU A 320 -9.20 5.45 -10.23
N PHE A 321 -8.14 4.67 -10.18
CA PHE A 321 -7.01 4.71 -11.10
C PHE A 321 -6.94 3.33 -11.77
N ILE A 322 -7.22 3.29 -13.08
CA ILE A 322 -7.33 2.04 -13.84
C ILE A 322 -6.20 1.94 -14.85
N GLN A 323 -5.45 0.86 -14.75
CA GLN A 323 -4.43 0.46 -15.72
C GLN A 323 -4.93 -0.69 -16.57
N VAL A 324 -5.04 -0.46 -17.88
CA VAL A 324 -5.46 -1.50 -18.84
C VAL A 324 -4.24 -2.08 -19.55
N ILE A 325 -4.03 -3.39 -19.39
CA ILE A 325 -2.86 -4.12 -19.86
C ILE A 325 -3.28 -5.02 -21.03
N TRP A 326 -2.47 -5.06 -22.11
CA TRP A 326 -2.69 -5.92 -23.28
C TRP A 326 -1.44 -6.75 -23.62
#